data_AF-A0A7Y8M0Q9-F1
#
_entry.id   AF-A0A7Y8M0Q9-F1
#
_cell.length_a   1.000
_cell.length_b   1.000
_cell.length_c   1.000
_cell.angle_alpha   90.00
_cell.angle_beta   90.00
_cell.angle_gamma   90.00
#
_symmetry.space_group_name_H-M   'P 1'
#
loop_
_entity.id
_entity.type
_entity.pdbx_description
1 polymer ?
#
loop_
_entity_poly.entity_id
_entity_poly.type
_entity_poly.pdbx_seq_one_letter_code
_entity_poly.pdbx_strand_id
1 'polypeptide(L)'
;MHSSNRKRLEAKGWKVGSTGEVPGLSLQEESYVEIKLRLAGILRNRRTKRRMTQADVAKAIQTSQSRGAKMEAGERSVSLGLLARTQLAPGASNSDVIHPLPRKSVRSA
;
A
#
# COMPACT_ATOMS: atom_id res chain seq x y z
N MET A 1 -5.16 -11.07 2.91
CA MET A 1 -6.33 -11.08 3.79
C MET A 1 -6.95 -12.46 3.69
N HIS A 2 -7.18 -13.16 4.80
CA HIS A 2 -7.81 -14.48 4.78
C HIS A 2 -9.28 -14.37 4.37
N SER A 3 -9.74 -15.28 3.51
CA SER A 3 -11.12 -15.31 2.98
C SER A 3 -12.18 -15.36 4.09
N SER A 4 -11.89 -16.04 5.19
CA SER A 4 -12.74 -16.11 6.38
C SER A 4 -12.99 -14.73 7.02
N ASN A 5 -11.97 -13.87 7.05
CA ASN A 5 -12.10 -12.53 7.62
C ASN A 5 -12.89 -11.61 6.69
N ARG A 6 -12.81 -11.81 5.36
CA ARG A 6 -13.62 -11.07 4.38
C ARG A 6 -15.10 -11.36 4.57
N LYS A 7 -15.48 -12.64 4.58
CA LYS A 7 -16.87 -13.06 4.79
C LYS A 7 -17.44 -12.55 6.12
N ARG A 8 -16.63 -12.55 7.19
CA ARG A 8 -17.05 -12.03 8.50
C ARG A 8 -17.32 -10.53 8.49
N LEU A 9 -16.54 -9.77 7.73
CA LEU A 9 -16.70 -8.32 7.61
C LEU A 9 -17.94 -8.00 6.75
N GLU A 10 -18.08 -8.67 5.61
CA GLU A 10 -19.25 -8.53 4.73
C GLU A 10 -20.56 -8.90 5.44
N ALA A 11 -20.57 -9.98 6.22
CA ALA A 11 -21.72 -10.36 7.05
C ALA A 11 -22.09 -9.32 8.12
N LYS A 12 -21.15 -8.47 8.51
CA LYS A 12 -21.36 -7.35 9.45
C LYS A 12 -21.69 -6.03 8.73
N GLY A 13 -21.99 -6.08 7.43
CA GLY A 13 -22.31 -4.91 6.62
C GLY A 13 -21.08 -4.10 6.16
N TRP A 14 -19.86 -4.60 6.36
CA TRP A 14 -18.66 -3.93 5.87
C TRP A 14 -18.40 -4.28 4.42
N LYS A 15 -18.32 -3.27 3.55
CA LYS A 15 -17.96 -3.46 2.14
C LYS A 15 -16.44 -3.50 1.98
N VAL A 16 -15.94 -4.52 1.28
CA VAL A 16 -14.52 -4.62 0.88
C VAL A 16 -14.42 -4.35 -0.61
N GLY A 17 -13.90 -3.19 -0.99
CA GLY A 17 -13.92 -2.74 -2.39
C GLY A 17 -12.71 -1.88 -2.78
N SER A 18 -12.78 -1.29 -3.97
CA SER A 18 -11.82 -0.31 -4.48
C SER A 18 -11.97 1.06 -3.80
N THR A 19 -10.96 1.91 -3.91
CA THR A 19 -11.01 3.33 -3.54
C THR A 19 -12.15 4.08 -4.23
N GLY A 20 -12.46 3.74 -5.49
CA GLY A 20 -13.58 4.34 -6.24
C GLY A 20 -14.98 3.93 -5.77
N GLU A 21 -15.08 3.04 -4.78
CA GLU A 21 -16.36 2.67 -4.15
C GLU A 21 -16.57 3.41 -2.82
N VAL A 22 -15.60 4.22 -2.39
CA VAL A 22 -15.71 5.01 -1.15
C VAL A 22 -16.56 6.25 -1.45
N PRO A 23 -17.72 6.42 -0.78
CA PRO A 23 -18.58 7.56 -1.03
C PRO A 23 -17.88 8.89 -0.69
N GLY A 24 -18.01 9.87 -1.58
CA GLY A 24 -17.59 11.26 -1.30
C GLY A 24 -16.12 11.58 -1.59
N LEU A 25 -15.36 10.68 -2.24
CA LEU A 25 -14.04 11.03 -2.77
C LEU A 25 -14.19 11.67 -4.15
N SER A 26 -13.45 12.75 -4.39
CA SER A 26 -13.19 13.23 -5.75
C SER A 26 -12.24 12.28 -6.48
N LEU A 27 -12.26 12.31 -7.82
CA LEU A 27 -11.30 11.55 -8.66
C LEU A 27 -9.83 11.79 -8.27
N GLN A 28 -9.52 13.00 -7.79
CA GLN A 28 -8.18 13.40 -7.35
C GLN A 28 -7.82 12.73 -6.02
N GLU A 29 -8.74 12.69 -5.06
CA GLU A 29 -8.54 12.02 -3.78
C GLU A 29 -8.50 10.49 -3.92
N GLU A 30 -9.34 9.91 -4.77
CA GLU A 30 -9.26 8.49 -5.13
C GLU A 30 -7.87 8.15 -5.67
N SER A 31 -7.36 8.96 -6.61
CA SER A 31 -6.04 8.78 -7.19
C SER A 31 -4.94 8.93 -6.14
N TYR A 32 -5.06 9.91 -5.24
CA TYR A 32 -4.11 10.11 -4.15
C TYR A 32 -4.03 8.88 -3.22
N VAL A 33 -5.19 8.35 -2.79
CA VAL A 33 -5.26 7.17 -1.93
C VAL A 33 -4.72 5.94 -2.67
N GLU A 34 -5.09 5.75 -3.94
CA GLU A 34 -4.62 4.66 -4.78
C GLU A 34 -3.08 4.65 -4.89
N ILE A 35 -2.46 5.80 -5.18
CA ILE A 35 -0.99 5.93 -5.25
C ILE A 35 -0.36 5.57 -3.89
N LYS A 36 -0.93 6.07 -2.79
CA LYS A 36 -0.42 5.80 -1.44
C LYS A 36 -0.46 4.29 -1.12
N LEU A 37 -1.58 3.63 -1.39
CA LEU A 37 -1.74 2.19 -1.16
C LEU A 37 -0.79 1.36 -2.03
N ARG A 38 -0.55 1.80 -3.25
CA ARG A 38 0.40 1.16 -4.17
C ARG A 38 1.83 1.23 -3.67
N LEU A 39 2.30 2.41 -3.26
CA LEU A 39 3.66 2.57 -2.73
C LEU A 39 3.87 1.73 -1.46
N ALA A 40 2.87 1.70 -0.57
CA ALA A 40 2.87 0.81 0.59
C ALA A 40 2.95 -0.68 0.19
N GLY A 41 2.17 -1.06 -0.84
CA GLY A 41 2.19 -2.40 -1.41
C GLY A 41 3.53 -2.78 -2.03
N ILE A 42 4.21 -1.88 -2.76
CA ILE A 42 5.55 -2.11 -3.30
C ILE A 42 6.54 -2.39 -2.17
N LEU A 43 6.55 -1.58 -1.11
CA LEU A 43 7.43 -1.78 0.04
C LEU A 43 7.23 -3.16 0.66
N ARG A 44 5.98 -3.54 0.93
CA ARG A 44 5.62 -4.87 1.45
C ARG A 44 6.03 -6.00 0.51
N ASN A 45 5.86 -5.83 -0.80
CA ASN A 45 6.23 -6.82 -1.80
C ASN A 45 7.75 -7.00 -1.87
N ARG A 46 8.53 -5.91 -1.81
CA ARG A 46 10.00 -5.96 -1.75
C ARG A 46 10.47 -6.71 -0.50
N ARG A 47 9.90 -6.41 0.67
CA ARG A 47 10.20 -7.12 1.92
C ARG A 47 9.92 -8.61 1.81
N THR A 48 8.71 -8.98 1.38
CA THR A 48 8.28 -10.39 1.32
C THR A 48 9.08 -11.19 0.28
N LYS A 49 9.38 -10.61 -0.89
CA LYS A 49 10.27 -11.24 -1.89
C LYS A 49 11.67 -11.51 -1.35
N ARG A 50 12.18 -10.64 -0.48
CA ARG A 50 13.50 -10.79 0.17
C ARG A 50 13.45 -11.58 1.49
N ARG A 51 12.29 -12.15 1.85
CA ARG A 51 12.06 -12.91 3.10
C ARG A 51 12.46 -12.14 4.37
N MET A 52 12.31 -10.81 4.34
CA MET A 52 12.65 -9.93 5.45
C MET A 52 11.49 -9.81 6.45
N THR A 53 11.82 -9.68 7.74
CA THR A 53 10.85 -9.29 8.77
C THR A 53 10.51 -7.80 8.65
N GLN A 54 9.46 -7.34 9.34
CA GLN A 54 9.15 -5.91 9.41
C GLN A 54 10.27 -5.11 10.08
N ALA A 55 11.01 -5.71 11.02
CA ALA A 55 12.16 -5.07 11.65
C ALA A 55 13.32 -4.92 10.66
N ASP A 56 13.56 -5.94 9.83
CA ASP A 56 14.65 -5.92 8.84
C ASP A 56 14.43 -4.85 7.78
N VAL A 57 13.21 -4.77 7.20
CA VAL A 57 12.93 -3.73 6.20
C VAL A 57 12.96 -2.35 6.84
N ALA A 58 12.48 -2.21 8.07
CA ALA A 58 12.48 -0.94 8.77
C ALA A 58 13.91 -0.44 9.01
N LYS A 59 14.82 -1.33 9.41
CA LYS A 59 16.24 -1.05 9.52
C LYS A 59 16.85 -0.63 8.18
N ALA A 60 16.49 -1.32 7.08
CA ALA A 60 16.98 -1.00 5.74
C ALA A 60 16.54 0.39 5.24
N ILE A 61 15.36 0.86 5.63
CA ILE A 61 14.84 2.20 5.30
C ILE A 61 15.02 3.22 6.43
N GLN A 62 15.88 2.91 7.41
CA GLN A 62 16.23 3.79 8.53
C GLN A 62 15.00 4.30 9.31
N THR A 63 14.11 3.39 9.68
CA THR A 63 12.91 3.69 10.46
C THR A 63 12.67 2.65 11.56
N SER A 64 11.79 2.95 12.50
CA SER A 64 11.42 1.98 13.55
C SER A 64 10.53 0.88 12.97
N GLN A 65 10.58 -0.33 13.53
CA GLN A 65 9.74 -1.45 13.10
C GLN A 65 8.25 -1.07 13.07
N SER A 66 7.75 -0.41 14.14
CA SER A 66 6.37 0.08 14.20
C SER A 66 6.07 1.01 13.02
N ARG A 67 6.93 2.00 12.76
CA ARG A 67 6.75 2.93 11.63
C ARG A 67 6.82 2.20 10.28
N GLY A 68 7.73 1.25 10.09
CA GLY A 68 7.81 0.41 8.90
C GLY A 68 6.53 -0.40 8.66
N ALA A 69 5.95 -0.98 9.71
CA ALA A 69 4.68 -1.71 9.63
C ALA A 69 3.53 -0.81 9.20
N LYS A 70 3.45 0.42 9.74
CA LYS A 70 2.45 1.44 9.35
C LYS A 70 2.61 1.88 7.89
N MET A 71 3.86 1.98 7.43
CA MET A 71 4.18 2.30 6.04
C MET A 71 3.70 1.19 5.09
N GLU A 72 3.94 -0.08 5.41
CA GLU A 72 3.42 -1.21 4.62
C GLU A 72 1.89 -1.31 4.61
N ALA A 73 1.25 -0.79 5.65
CA ALA A 73 -0.22 -0.74 5.76
C ALA A 73 -0.83 0.48 5.06
N GLY A 74 -0.03 1.46 4.63
CA GLY A 74 -0.55 2.71 4.06
C GLY A 74 -1.28 3.59 5.08
N GLU A 75 -0.93 3.51 6.37
CA GLU A 75 -1.62 4.22 7.45
C GLU A 75 -1.74 5.73 7.18
N ARG A 76 -2.84 6.36 7.64
CA ARG A 76 -3.11 7.80 7.50
C ARG A 76 -1.92 8.68 7.92
N SER A 77 -1.23 8.33 9.00
CA SER A 77 -0.08 9.08 9.55
C SER A 77 1.18 9.08 8.67
N VAL A 78 1.25 8.19 7.67
CA VAL A 78 2.39 8.08 6.76
C VAL A 78 2.18 9.01 5.56
N SER A 79 3.13 9.91 5.32
CA SER A 79 3.06 10.80 4.16
C SER A 79 3.43 10.12 2.85
N LEU A 80 2.88 10.60 1.73
CA LEU A 80 3.19 10.09 0.39
C LEU A 80 4.69 10.19 0.08
N GLY A 81 5.32 11.33 0.38
CA GLY A 81 6.75 11.54 0.18
C GLY A 81 7.62 10.59 1.00
N LEU A 82 7.18 10.18 2.20
CA LEU A 82 7.91 9.19 2.98
C LEU A 82 7.86 7.80 2.32
N LEU A 83 6.69 7.39 1.79
CA LEU A 83 6.58 6.15 1.01
C LEU A 83 7.39 6.20 -0.27
N ALA A 84 7.35 7.31 -1.00
CA ALA A 84 8.14 7.51 -2.22
C ALA A 84 9.64 7.36 -1.96
N ARG A 85 10.17 7.96 -0.88
CA ARG A 85 11.58 7.84 -0.50
C ARG A 85 12.03 6.40 -0.27
N THR A 86 11.18 5.53 0.27
CA THR A 86 11.55 4.10 0.45
C THR A 86 11.81 3.37 -0.85
N GLN A 87 11.34 3.91 -1.98
CA GLN A 87 11.53 3.31 -3.28
C GLN A 87 12.84 3.75 -3.95
N LEU A 88 13.44 4.85 -3.50
CA LEU A 88 14.63 5.49 -4.08
C LEU A 88 15.96 4.94 -3.53
N ALA A 89 16.06 3.62 -3.38
CA ALA A 89 17.34 3.00 -3.02
C ALA A 89 18.40 3.21 -4.13
N PRO A 90 19.71 3.19 -3.83
CA PRO A 90 20.75 3.20 -4.85
C PRO A 90 20.51 2.08 -5.88
N GLY A 91 20.30 2.44 -7.14
CA GLY A 91 19.97 1.52 -8.23
C GLY A 91 18.47 1.35 -8.54
N ALA A 92 17.57 2.04 -7.84
CA ALA A 92 16.15 2.10 -8.22
C ALA A 92 15.93 3.12 -9.36
N SER A 93 15.18 2.72 -10.40
CA SER A 93 14.82 3.61 -11.50
C SER A 93 13.62 4.47 -11.12
N ASN A 94 13.53 5.70 -11.64
CA ASN A 94 12.34 6.55 -11.52
C ASN A 94 11.06 5.84 -11.98
N SER A 95 11.16 4.85 -12.88
CA SER A 95 10.04 4.00 -13.27
C SER A 95 9.48 3.16 -12.11
N ASP A 96 10.26 2.79 -11.09
CA ASP A 96 9.74 2.07 -9.93
C ASP A 96 8.79 2.91 -9.07
N VAL A 97 8.93 4.24 -9.16
CA VAL A 97 8.07 5.22 -8.49
C VAL A 97 6.93 5.68 -9.39
N ILE A 98 7.20 5.83 -10.70
CA ILE A 98 6.34 6.53 -11.66
C ILE A 98 5.54 5.57 -12.55
N HIS A 99 6.01 4.34 -12.81
CA HIS A 99 5.35 3.49 -13.80
C HIS A 99 3.90 3.25 -13.35
N PRO A 100 2.92 3.56 -14.21
CA PRO A 100 1.51 3.43 -13.87
C PRO A 100 1.26 1.95 -13.61
N LEU A 101 1.25 1.57 -12.32
CA LEU A 101 0.95 0.19 -11.96
C LEU A 101 -0.41 -0.14 -12.58
N PRO A 102 -0.56 -1.29 -13.26
CA PRO A 102 -1.82 -1.61 -13.89
C PRO A 102 -2.94 -1.52 -12.85
N ARG A 103 -4.01 -0.77 -13.13
CA ARG A 103 -5.24 -0.82 -12.35
C ARG A 103 -5.61 -2.29 -12.22
N LYS A 104 -5.65 -2.83 -11.00
CA LYS A 104 -6.39 -4.06 -10.78
C LYS A 104 -7.84 -3.72 -11.05
N SER A 105 -8.28 -3.97 -12.28
CA SER A 105 -9.69 -4.08 -12.61
C SER A 105 -10.25 -5.12 -11.65
N VAL A 106 -10.99 -4.66 -10.65
CA VAL A 106 -11.95 -5.51 -9.99
C VAL A 106 -12.98 -5.75 -11.09
N ARG A 107 -12.90 -6.91 -11.76
CA ARG A 107 -14.01 -7.40 -12.57
C ARG A 107 -15.20 -7.50 -11.63
N SER A 108 -16.12 -6.54 -11.76
CA SER A 108 -17.47 -6.67 -11.27
C SER A 108 -18.10 -7.88 -11.97
N ALA A 109 -18.32 -8.93 -11.20
CA ALA A 109 -19.24 -10.01 -11.52
C ALA A 109 -20.32 -10.00 -10.43
#